data_AF-A0AAV1THC3-F1
#
_entry.id   AF-A0AAV1THC3-F1
#
_cell.length_a   1.000
_cell.length_b   1.000
_cell.length_c   1.000
_cell.angle_alpha   90.00
_cell.angle_beta   90.00
_cell.angle_gamma   90.00
#
_symmetry.space_group_name_H-M   'P 1'
#
loop_
_entity.id
_entity.type
_entity.pdbx_description
1 polymer ?
#
loop_
_entity_poly.entity_id
_entity_poly.type
_entity_poly.pdbx_seq_one_letter_code
_entity_poly.pdbx_strand_id
1 'polypeptide(L)'
;MDPGRVWSPCCTVHDYGILSEDVPVTINPRAKRQQKGRDAEVEKALFHVVLDTQSKVTLTDFILHQKANQLHEDAGVTTKLSLSWVSRFKARHGIKSHRLHGEATSVERETLHQRLQELRTLLDGYAACYVFNMDKTRLFYRIILRGLWQRCL
;
A
#
# COMPACT_ATOMS: atom_id res chain seq x y z
N MET A 1 0.31 35.06 28.34
CA MET A 1 0.04 33.62 28.52
C MET A 1 -0.79 33.18 27.32
N ASP A 2 -0.28 32.24 26.54
CA ASP A 2 -1.01 31.44 25.52
C ASP A 2 -1.42 30.12 26.22
N PRO A 3 -2.58 29.47 25.94
CA PRO A 3 -2.69 28.61 24.75
C PRO A 3 -4.10 28.48 24.12
N GLY A 4 -4.19 28.26 22.80
CA GLY A 4 -5.38 27.58 22.24
C GLY A 4 -5.62 27.65 20.73
N ARG A 5 -4.81 26.96 19.93
CA ARG A 5 -4.93 26.79 18.47
C ARG A 5 -6.32 26.32 17.99
N VAL A 6 -6.97 27.11 17.14
CA VAL A 6 -8.09 26.69 16.28
C VAL A 6 -7.56 26.45 14.86
N TRP A 7 -7.76 25.24 14.35
CA TRP A 7 -7.41 24.86 12.98
C TRP A 7 -8.37 25.54 11.99
N SER A 8 -7.83 26.34 11.07
CA SER A 8 -8.57 26.88 9.92
C SER A 8 -8.55 25.88 8.76
N PRO A 9 -9.64 25.76 7.97
CA PRO A 9 -9.75 24.78 6.89
C PRO A 9 -9.05 25.28 5.63
N CYS A 10 -8.03 24.55 5.19
CA CYS A 10 -7.29 24.84 3.96
C CYS A 10 -7.67 23.78 2.92
N CYS A 11 -8.72 24.03 2.14
CA CYS A 11 -9.04 23.26 0.94
C CYS A 11 -9.35 24.23 -0.19
N THR A 12 -8.31 24.64 -0.92
CA THR A 12 -8.43 25.17 -2.27
C THR A 12 -7.65 24.28 -3.22
N VAL A 13 -8.35 23.88 -4.27
CA VAL A 13 -7.95 22.95 -5.34
C VAL A 13 -6.76 23.52 -6.14
N HIS A 14 -5.83 22.66 -6.53
CA HIS A 14 -4.98 22.77 -7.74
C HIS A 14 -4.92 21.34 -8.29
N ASP A 15 -5.70 20.98 -9.31
CA ASP A 15 -5.43 21.25 -10.73
C ASP A 15 -3.96 21.04 -11.10
N TYR A 16 -3.65 19.83 -11.58
CA TYR A 16 -2.35 19.49 -12.16
C TYR A 16 -2.58 18.86 -13.54
N GLY A 17 -3.05 19.68 -14.47
CA GLY A 17 -2.66 19.55 -15.87
C GLY A 17 -1.52 20.51 -16.16
N ILE A 18 -0.29 20.00 -16.32
CA ILE A 18 0.82 20.55 -17.13
C ILE A 18 1.83 19.41 -17.32
N LEU A 19 2.00 18.98 -18.57
CA LEU A 19 3.19 18.25 -19.02
C LEU A 19 4.40 19.17 -18.83
N SER A 20 5.29 18.86 -17.88
CA SER A 20 6.60 19.51 -17.76
C SER A 20 7.68 18.42 -17.60
N GLU A 21 8.82 18.61 -18.26
CA GLU A 21 9.86 17.60 -18.52
C GLU A 21 10.65 17.15 -17.27
N ASP A 22 10.30 17.65 -16.09
CA ASP A 22 11.04 17.44 -14.84
C ASP A 22 10.25 16.61 -13.80
N VAL A 23 9.88 15.37 -14.16
CA VAL A 23 9.51 14.39 -13.13
C VAL A 23 10.76 14.06 -12.31
N PRO A 24 10.77 14.28 -10.98
CA PRO A 24 11.97 14.09 -10.19
C PRO A 24 12.39 12.62 -10.26
N VAL A 25 13.61 12.39 -10.76
CA VAL A 25 14.17 11.05 -11.00
C VAL A 25 14.24 10.23 -9.70
N THR A 26 14.12 10.85 -8.52
CA THR A 26 13.93 10.15 -7.24
C THR A 26 13.27 11.09 -6.20
N ILE A 27 12.04 10.75 -5.75
CA ILE A 27 11.25 11.52 -4.76
C ILE A 27 11.36 10.88 -3.35
N ASN A 28 12.51 10.31 -2.97
CA ASN A 28 12.70 9.89 -1.58
C ASN A 28 13.31 11.05 -0.76
N PRO A 29 12.51 11.87 -0.06
CA PRO A 29 13.03 13.00 0.72
C PRO A 29 13.91 12.56 1.89
N ARG A 30 13.93 11.25 2.22
CA ARG A 30 14.77 10.67 3.28
C ARG A 30 16.09 10.10 2.77
N ALA A 31 16.33 10.11 1.46
CA ALA A 31 17.58 9.61 0.90
C ALA A 31 18.74 10.56 1.28
N LYS A 32 19.72 10.05 2.05
CA LYS A 32 20.92 10.82 2.43
C LYS A 32 21.82 11.16 1.24
N ARG A 33 21.70 10.44 0.12
CA ARG A 33 22.45 10.66 -1.12
C ARG A 33 21.52 10.44 -2.32
N GLN A 34 21.56 11.36 -3.27
CA GLN A 34 20.91 11.22 -4.58
C GLN A 34 21.85 10.41 -5.48
N GLN A 35 21.58 9.11 -5.63
CA GLN A 35 22.43 8.21 -6.39
C GLN A 35 21.76 7.87 -7.73
N LYS A 36 22.32 8.38 -8.84
CA LYS A 36 21.90 7.98 -10.19
C LYS A 36 22.24 6.52 -10.44
N GLY A 37 21.31 5.81 -11.07
CA GLY A 37 21.49 4.40 -11.45
C GLY A 37 22.45 4.27 -12.60
N ARG A 38 22.94 3.04 -12.81
CA ARG A 38 23.71 2.69 -14.01
C ARG A 38 22.94 3.03 -15.28
N ASP A 39 21.62 2.86 -15.26
CA ASP A 39 20.71 2.97 -16.40
C ASP A 39 19.61 3.99 -16.10
N ALA A 40 20.00 5.27 -15.98
CA ALA A 40 19.11 6.34 -15.50
C ALA A 40 17.90 6.60 -16.42
N GLU A 41 18.05 6.37 -17.73
CA GLU A 41 16.97 6.55 -18.71
C GLU A 41 15.91 5.44 -18.60
N VAL A 42 16.36 4.18 -18.57
CA VAL A 42 15.50 3.01 -18.33
C VAL A 42 14.81 3.12 -16.98
N GLU A 43 15.49 3.63 -15.96
CA GLU A 43 14.93 3.87 -14.65
C GLU A 43 13.83 4.94 -14.65
N LYS A 44 14.03 6.07 -15.35
CA LYS A 44 13.00 7.10 -15.51
C LYS A 44 11.77 6.52 -16.21
N ALA A 45 11.96 5.80 -17.32
CA ALA A 45 10.89 5.17 -18.07
C ALA A 45 10.11 4.15 -17.23
N LEU A 46 10.82 3.30 -16.48
CA LEU A 46 10.20 2.32 -15.59
C LEU A 46 9.38 3.01 -14.49
N PHE A 47 9.87 4.13 -13.94
CA PHE A 47 9.14 4.87 -12.93
C PHE A 47 7.82 5.44 -13.44
N HIS A 48 7.80 5.97 -14.67
CA HIS A 48 6.54 6.41 -15.31
C HIS A 48 5.54 5.25 -15.43
N VAL A 49 5.99 4.07 -15.88
CA VAL A 49 5.12 2.89 -15.97
C VAL A 49 4.54 2.50 -14.61
N VAL A 50 5.33 2.60 -13.54
CA VAL A 50 4.85 2.35 -12.18
C VAL A 50 3.73 3.32 -11.80
N LEU A 51 3.92 4.62 -12.04
CA LEU A 51 2.91 5.65 -11.73
C LEU A 51 1.59 5.39 -12.48
N ASP A 52 1.66 5.02 -13.76
CA ASP A 52 0.48 4.76 -14.60
C ASP A 52 -0.27 3.48 -14.22
N THR A 53 0.42 2.51 -13.63
CA THR A 53 -0.11 1.16 -13.38
C THR A 53 -0.50 0.93 -11.91
N GLN A 54 0.04 1.72 -10.98
CA GLN A 54 -0.13 1.50 -9.53
C GLN A 54 -1.59 1.52 -9.05
N SER A 55 -2.46 2.29 -9.72
CA SER A 55 -3.89 2.35 -9.37
C SER A 55 -4.73 1.19 -9.92
N LYS A 56 -4.17 0.38 -10.84
CA LYS A 56 -4.90 -0.63 -11.62
C LYS A 56 -4.51 -2.06 -11.29
N VAL A 57 -3.22 -2.31 -11.01
CA VAL A 57 -2.67 -3.66 -10.88
C VAL A 57 -1.68 -3.73 -9.73
N THR A 58 -1.71 -4.84 -8.99
CA THR A 58 -0.66 -5.17 -8.02
C THR A 58 0.65 -5.46 -8.76
N LEU A 59 1.62 -4.56 -8.64
CA LEU A 59 2.93 -4.73 -9.25
C LEU A 59 3.82 -5.62 -8.38
N THR A 60 4.08 -6.84 -8.85
CA THR A 60 5.06 -7.73 -8.23
C THR A 60 6.47 -7.40 -8.71
N ASP A 61 7.48 -7.80 -7.91
CA ASP A 61 8.89 -7.62 -8.26
C ASP A 61 9.25 -8.27 -9.60
N PHE A 62 8.59 -9.38 -9.93
CA PHE A 62 8.75 -10.07 -11.21
C PHE A 62 8.24 -9.24 -12.39
N ILE A 63 7.05 -8.62 -12.27
CA ILE A 63 6.50 -7.75 -13.31
C ILE A 63 7.42 -6.53 -13.53
N LEU A 64 7.91 -5.93 -12.44
CA LEU A 64 8.85 -4.82 -12.51
C LEU A 64 10.16 -5.24 -13.20
N HIS A 65 10.67 -6.42 -12.88
CA HIS A 65 11.89 -6.95 -13.51
C HIS A 65 11.71 -7.25 -15.00
N GLN A 66 10.60 -7.88 -15.38
CA GLN A 66 10.29 -8.14 -16.78
C GLN A 66 10.15 -6.83 -17.57
N LYS A 67 9.42 -5.84 -17.03
CA LYS A 67 9.24 -4.56 -17.69
C LYS A 67 10.54 -3.76 -17.79
N ALA A 68 11.39 -3.82 -16.77
CA ALA A 68 12.71 -3.19 -16.79
C ALA A 68 13.60 -3.76 -17.90
N ASN A 69 13.59 -5.09 -18.10
CA ASN A 69 14.37 -5.72 -19.17
C ASN A 69 13.84 -5.37 -20.56
N GLN A 70 12.52 -5.30 -20.75
CA GLN A 70 11.94 -4.84 -22.02
C GLN A 70 12.43 -3.43 -22.38
N LEU A 71 12.34 -2.48 -21.43
CA LEU A 71 12.82 -1.12 -21.63
C LEU A 71 14.33 -1.05 -21.88
N HIS A 72 15.10 -1.97 -21.31
CA HIS A 72 16.54 -2.05 -21.49
C HIS A 72 16.93 -2.61 -22.87
N GLU A 73 16.17 -3.58 -23.37
CA GLU A 73 16.27 -4.09 -24.74
C GLU A 73 15.87 -3.02 -25.76
N ASP A 74 14.79 -2.28 -25.50
CA ASP A 74 14.33 -1.15 -26.33
C ASP A 74 15.38 -0.02 -26.40
N ALA A 75 16.17 0.15 -25.34
CA ALA A 75 17.31 1.08 -25.30
C ALA A 75 18.56 0.55 -26.02
N GLY A 76 18.49 -0.62 -26.67
CA GLY A 76 19.58 -1.21 -27.43
C GLY A 76 20.63 -1.94 -26.60
N VAL A 77 20.35 -2.23 -25.32
CA VAL A 77 21.30 -2.91 -24.42
C VAL A 77 20.93 -4.38 -24.25
N THR A 78 21.81 -5.27 -24.71
CA THR A 78 21.56 -6.73 -24.73
C THR A 78 21.69 -7.41 -23.36
N THR A 79 22.32 -6.75 -22.38
CA THR A 79 22.50 -7.35 -21.05
C THR A 79 21.21 -7.27 -20.24
N LYS A 80 20.91 -8.29 -19.44
CA LYS A 80 19.73 -8.28 -18.57
C LYS A 80 20.02 -7.55 -17.27
N LEU A 81 19.06 -6.76 -16.82
CA LEU A 81 19.07 -6.18 -15.49
C LEU A 81 18.87 -7.28 -14.44
N SER A 82 19.57 -7.17 -13.31
CA SER A 82 19.44 -8.12 -12.21
C SER A 82 18.23 -7.80 -11.33
N LEU A 83 17.72 -8.78 -10.58
CA LEU A 83 16.70 -8.54 -9.55
C LEU A 83 17.19 -7.54 -8.48
N SER A 84 18.49 -7.55 -8.18
CA SER A 84 19.13 -6.58 -7.28
C SER A 84 19.05 -5.14 -7.80
N TRP A 85 19.05 -4.93 -9.12
CA TRP A 85 18.83 -3.62 -9.73
C TRP A 85 17.41 -3.12 -9.43
N VAL A 86 16.40 -3.99 -9.56
CA VAL A 86 14.99 -3.66 -9.23
C VAL A 86 14.83 -3.35 -7.74
N SER A 87 15.50 -4.10 -6.87
CA SER A 87 15.52 -3.81 -5.42
C SER A 87 16.08 -2.40 -5.12
N ARG A 88 17.18 -2.02 -5.79
CA ARG A 88 17.77 -0.67 -5.66
C ARG A 88 16.91 0.42 -6.30
N PHE A 89 16.26 0.15 -7.42
CA PHE A 89 15.26 1.03 -8.03
C PHE A 89 14.14 1.35 -7.01
N LYS A 90 13.52 0.32 -6.42
CA LYS A 90 12.47 0.52 -5.41
C LYS A 90 12.97 1.35 -4.22
N ALA A 91 14.16 1.07 -3.70
CA ALA A 91 14.75 1.82 -2.60
C ALA A 91 14.94 3.32 -2.91
N ARG A 92 15.36 3.62 -4.15
CA ARG A 92 15.60 4.97 -4.65
C ARG A 92 14.31 5.76 -4.85
N HIS A 93 13.27 5.13 -5.37
CA HIS A 93 11.97 5.74 -5.57
C HIS A 93 11.03 5.65 -4.36
N GLY A 94 11.49 5.06 -3.24
CA GLY A 94 10.68 4.89 -2.04
C GLY A 94 9.50 3.92 -2.20
N ILE A 95 9.56 3.05 -3.21
CA ILE A 95 8.51 2.06 -3.51
C ILE A 95 8.58 0.96 -2.45
N LYS A 96 7.49 0.79 -1.69
CA LYS A 96 7.37 -0.22 -0.65
C LYS A 96 6.63 -1.44 -1.17
N SER A 97 7.16 -2.62 -0.86
CA SER A 97 6.44 -3.87 -1.06
C SER A 97 5.53 -4.12 0.13
N HIS A 98 4.27 -4.43 -0.13
CA HIS A 98 3.29 -4.80 0.88
C HIS A 98 2.86 -6.24 0.64
N ARG A 99 2.87 -7.05 1.69
CA ARG A 99 2.28 -8.39 1.63
C ARG A 99 0.77 -8.23 1.73
N LEU A 100 0.06 -8.56 0.64
CA LEU A 100 -1.40 -8.60 0.68
C LEU A 100 -1.80 -9.78 1.57
N HIS A 101 -2.56 -9.49 2.62
CA HIS A 101 -3.14 -10.48 3.51
C HIS A 101 -4.65 -10.53 3.24
N GLY A 102 -5.14 -11.64 2.67
CA GLY A 102 -6.57 -11.96 2.64
C GLY A 102 -7.15 -12.28 1.26
N GLU A 103 -8.21 -13.11 1.27
CA GLU A 103 -9.10 -13.47 0.15
C GLU A 103 -9.96 -12.30 -0.36
N ALA A 104 -9.81 -11.11 0.23
CA ALA A 104 -10.64 -9.93 0.02
C ALA A 104 -10.64 -9.42 -1.44
N THR A 105 -9.62 -9.73 -2.23
CA THR A 105 -9.54 -9.31 -3.64
C THR A 105 -10.51 -10.08 -4.54
N SER A 106 -11.04 -11.23 -4.11
CA SER A 106 -11.88 -12.08 -4.97
C SER A 106 -13.39 -11.84 -4.85
N VAL A 107 -13.84 -10.98 -3.92
CA VAL A 107 -15.29 -10.82 -3.68
C VAL A 107 -15.81 -9.63 -4.47
N GLU A 108 -16.79 -9.90 -5.34
CA GLU A 108 -17.50 -8.90 -6.13
C GLU A 108 -18.17 -7.85 -5.25
N ARG A 109 -18.09 -6.57 -5.64
CA ARG A 109 -18.56 -5.43 -4.82
C ARG A 109 -20.05 -5.48 -4.51
N GLU A 110 -20.85 -6.03 -5.42
CA GLU A 110 -22.29 -6.21 -5.24
C GLU A 110 -22.57 -7.31 -4.21
N THR A 111 -21.89 -8.44 -4.34
CA THR A 111 -21.93 -9.53 -3.35
C THR A 111 -21.49 -9.03 -1.96
N LEU A 112 -20.44 -8.19 -1.88
CA LEU A 112 -20.02 -7.58 -0.61
C LEU A 112 -21.10 -6.70 0.02
N HIS A 113 -21.79 -5.87 -0.77
CA HIS A 113 -22.87 -5.02 -0.26
C HIS A 113 -24.04 -5.84 0.29
N GLN A 114 -24.45 -6.88 -0.43
CA GLN A 114 -25.51 -7.79 0.02
C GLN A 114 -25.11 -8.46 1.33
N ARG A 115 -23.89 -9.01 1.42
CA ARG A 115 -23.38 -9.64 2.65
C ARG A 115 -23.27 -8.66 3.82
N LEU A 116 -22.88 -7.42 3.58
CA LEU A 116 -22.83 -6.38 4.62
C LEU A 116 -24.24 -6.00 5.11
N GLN A 117 -25.22 -5.95 4.22
CA GLN A 117 -26.61 -5.73 4.59
C GLN A 117 -27.18 -6.89 5.41
N GLU A 118 -26.95 -8.13 4.99
CA GLU A 118 -27.31 -9.34 5.75
C GLU A 118 -26.68 -9.36 7.15
N LEU A 119 -25.41 -8.95 7.25
CA LEU A 119 -24.74 -8.86 8.54
C LEU A 119 -25.36 -7.75 9.42
N ARG A 120 -25.72 -6.62 8.83
CA ARG A 120 -26.33 -5.50 9.56
C ARG A 120 -27.69 -5.89 10.14
N THR A 121 -28.54 -6.54 9.35
CA THR A 121 -29.87 -6.99 9.80
C THR A 121 -29.76 -8.06 10.90
N LEU A 122 -28.76 -8.95 10.82
CA LEU A 122 -28.47 -9.91 11.88
C LEU A 122 -28.05 -9.21 13.18
N LEU A 123 -27.21 -8.17 13.08
CA LEU A 123 -26.69 -7.43 14.24
C LEU A 123 -27.74 -6.54 14.90
N ASP A 124 -28.76 -6.07 14.18
CA ASP A 124 -29.85 -5.26 14.75
C ASP A 124 -30.63 -5.99 15.86
N GLY A 125 -30.60 -7.33 15.87
CA GLY A 125 -31.18 -8.16 16.94
C GLY A 125 -30.37 -8.21 18.23
N TYR A 126 -29.16 -7.65 18.25
CA TYR A 126 -28.25 -7.66 19.40
C TYR A 126 -28.02 -6.24 19.91
N ALA A 127 -28.03 -6.06 21.23
CA ALA A 127 -27.58 -4.79 21.82
C ALA A 127 -26.10 -4.58 21.53
N ALA A 128 -25.69 -3.33 21.32
CA ALA A 128 -24.32 -2.97 20.95
C ALA A 128 -23.26 -3.48 21.94
N CYS A 129 -23.60 -3.67 23.23
CA CYS A 129 -22.72 -4.25 24.24
C CYS A 129 -22.37 -5.72 24.01
N TYR A 130 -23.09 -6.43 23.13
CA TYR A 130 -22.81 -7.81 22.72
C TYR A 130 -22.13 -7.92 21.35
N VAL A 131 -21.85 -6.81 20.68
CA VAL A 131 -21.18 -6.79 19.37
C VAL A 131 -19.70 -6.47 19.58
N PHE A 132 -18.84 -7.49 19.51
CA PHE A 132 -17.41 -7.36 19.74
C PHE A 132 -16.62 -7.36 18.43
N ASN A 133 -15.62 -6.48 18.32
CA ASN A 133 -14.66 -6.52 17.22
C ASN A 133 -13.62 -7.62 17.49
N MET A 134 -13.58 -8.63 16.62
CA MET A 134 -12.71 -9.80 16.77
C MET A 134 -11.34 -9.62 16.06
N ASP A 135 -11.02 -8.42 15.55
CA ASP A 135 -9.78 -8.14 14.81
C ASP A 135 -8.48 -8.22 15.64
N LYS A 136 -8.58 -8.18 16.98
CA LYS A 136 -7.43 -8.25 17.91
C LYS A 136 -7.40 -9.53 18.76
N THR A 137 -8.15 -10.56 18.40
CA THR A 137 -8.28 -11.78 19.20
C THR A 137 -7.19 -12.81 18.91
N ARG A 138 -5.93 -12.39 18.92
CA ARG A 138 -4.78 -13.32 18.86
C ARG A 138 -4.25 -13.70 20.24
N LEU A 139 -4.77 -13.10 21.32
CA LEU A 139 -4.15 -13.20 22.66
C LEU A 139 -5.04 -13.75 23.80
N PHE A 140 -6.34 -14.02 23.61
CA PHE A 140 -7.21 -14.37 24.74
C PHE A 140 -7.45 -15.88 24.96
N TYR A 141 -7.15 -16.74 23.98
CA TYR A 141 -7.36 -18.20 24.16
C TYR A 141 -6.41 -18.85 25.19
N ARG A 142 -5.36 -18.17 25.64
CA ARG A 142 -4.41 -18.71 26.65
C ARG A 142 -4.75 -18.34 28.09
N ILE A 143 -5.67 -17.40 28.34
CA ILE A 143 -5.96 -16.88 29.68
C ILE A 143 -7.11 -17.66 30.36
N ILE A 144 -8.06 -18.21 29.60
CA ILE A 144 -9.26 -18.84 30.19
C ILE A 144 -9.01 -20.25 30.76
N LEU A 145 -7.93 -20.93 30.38
CA LEU A 145 -7.64 -22.30 30.87
C LEU A 145 -6.75 -22.38 32.13
N ARG A 146 -6.54 -21.27 32.86
CA ARG A 146 -5.86 -21.30 34.17
C ARG A 146 -6.63 -20.53 35.25
N GLY A 147 -7.73 -21.12 35.68
CA GLY A 147 -8.05 -21.21 37.11
C GLY A 147 -8.81 -20.07 37.79
N LEU A 148 -10.00 -19.70 37.31
CA LEU A 148 -10.96 -18.94 38.12
C LEU A 148 -12.41 -19.46 37.95
N TRP A 149 -12.65 -20.67 38.46
CA TRP A 149 -13.97 -21.06 38.98
C TRP A 149 -13.76 -21.53 40.41
N GLN A 150 -13.55 -20.59 41.34
CA GLN A 150 -13.78 -20.82 42.76
C GLN A 150 -14.13 -19.50 43.43
N ARG A 151 -15.35 -19.49 43.99
CA ARG A 151 -15.97 -18.49 44.88
C ARG A 151 -16.49 -17.20 44.25
N CYS A 152 -17.79 -17.23 43.94
CA CYS A 152 -18.69 -16.18 44.39
C CYS A 152 -19.70 -16.84 45.35
N LEU A 153 -19.90 -16.19 46.50
CA LEU A 153 -21.01 -16.39 47.44
C LEU A 153 -22.36 -16.18 46.74
#